data_AF-A0A957KKJ5-F1
#
_entry.id   AF-A0A957KKJ5-F1
#
_cell.length_a   1.000
_cell.length_b   1.000
_cell.length_c   1.000
_cell.angle_alpha   90.00
_cell.angle_beta   90.00
_cell.angle_gamma   90.00
#
_symmetry.space_group_name_H-M   'P 1'
#
loop_
_entity.id
_entity.type
_entity.pdbx_description
1 polymer ?
#
loop_
_entity_poly.entity_id
_entity_poly.type
_entity_poly.pdbx_seq_one_letter_code
_entity_poly.pdbx_strand_id
1 'polypeptide(L)'
;MLCGTCHDISNPLLSWNPATEQYELNDPDTPSPDLSQGFPVERTFSEWLLSSYNTPQGVYAPQFGGNKEYVSICQDCHMRDITGAGGALGGNMVIRDDQPLHDLSGASTWVPQMLPLHPVFGATFTNNQDRLDALNDGIDRARYMLQNAASMTALMQDGQLFVTVINESGHKLPTGYAEGRRMWLQVEGYNAAGQLIYQSGAYDPATGILTGYGIDPTLQVYEIKQGLTDDWATQLGLTAGESFHFILNNMIVLDNRIPPRGYDYVAFLAAGAAPYTAGVPDPGRYADGQYWDTTVYNLPPGVAYGRVRLLFQTASLEYIEFLRDNNPNPGDPNNNGQILYDLWQQTGRSTPEVMAEFVFGETAFLPIIIHPNE
;
A
#
# COMPACT_ATOMS: atom_id res chain seq x y z
N MET A 1 -21.06 -11.12 4.45
CA MET A 1 -19.73 -10.47 4.46
C MET A 1 -19.69 -9.53 3.26
N LEU A 2 -19.76 -8.21 3.48
CA LEU A 2 -20.06 -7.22 2.44
C LEU A 2 -18.83 -6.88 1.57
N CYS A 3 -17.65 -6.80 2.17
CA CYS A 3 -16.43 -6.32 1.49
C CYS A 3 -15.70 -7.41 0.71
N GLY A 4 -15.72 -8.67 1.18
CA GLY A 4 -14.93 -9.75 0.59
C GLY A 4 -15.26 -10.06 -0.87
N THR A 5 -16.49 -9.81 -1.33
CA THR A 5 -16.86 -10.00 -2.74
C THR A 5 -16.04 -9.15 -3.71
N CYS A 6 -15.53 -8.00 -3.27
CA CYS A 6 -14.75 -7.08 -4.09
C CYS A 6 -13.30 -6.91 -3.62
N HIS A 7 -12.95 -7.46 -2.45
CA HIS A 7 -11.62 -7.34 -1.84
C HIS A 7 -10.94 -8.70 -1.61
N ASP A 8 -11.44 -9.76 -2.25
CA ASP A 8 -10.81 -11.08 -2.34
C ASP A 8 -10.92 -11.56 -3.79
N ILE A 9 -9.94 -11.17 -4.62
CA ILE A 9 -10.06 -11.26 -6.07
C ILE A 9 -9.19 -12.39 -6.60
N SER A 10 -9.83 -13.42 -7.17
CA SER A 10 -9.18 -14.46 -7.94
C SER A 10 -9.36 -14.21 -9.44
N ASN A 11 -8.36 -14.55 -10.24
CA ASN A 11 -8.49 -14.53 -11.70
C ASN A 11 -9.32 -15.75 -12.15
N PRO A 12 -10.53 -15.56 -12.71
CA PRO A 12 -11.40 -16.68 -13.10
C PRO A 12 -10.93 -17.41 -14.36
N LEU A 13 -9.97 -16.83 -15.10
CA LEU A 13 -9.40 -17.42 -16.32
C LEU A 13 -8.36 -18.49 -16.02
N LEU A 14 -7.83 -18.51 -14.79
CA LEU A 14 -6.78 -19.43 -14.37
C LEU A 14 -7.31 -20.38 -13.30
N SER A 15 -6.80 -21.61 -13.27
CA SER A 15 -7.00 -22.55 -12.17
C SER A 15 -5.68 -23.19 -11.76
N TRP A 16 -5.51 -23.47 -10.47
CA TRP A 16 -4.37 -24.22 -9.96
C TRP A 16 -4.39 -25.66 -10.47
N ASN A 17 -3.29 -26.07 -11.08
CA ASN A 17 -3.06 -27.45 -11.48
C ASN A 17 -2.04 -28.10 -10.51
N PRO A 18 -2.48 -29.06 -9.66
CA PRO A 18 -1.60 -29.69 -8.68
C PRO A 18 -0.56 -30.63 -9.30
N ALA A 19 -0.71 -31.03 -10.57
CA ALA A 19 0.26 -31.90 -11.25
C ALA A 19 1.48 -31.13 -11.75
N THR A 20 1.27 -29.86 -12.15
CA THR A 20 2.33 -28.97 -12.65
C THR A 20 2.76 -27.93 -11.61
N GLU A 21 2.00 -27.80 -10.51
CA GLU A 21 2.20 -26.79 -9.46
C GLU A 21 2.17 -25.36 -10.02
N GLN A 22 1.27 -25.10 -10.97
CA GLN A 22 1.13 -23.80 -11.63
C GLN A 22 -0.34 -23.41 -11.79
N TYR A 23 -0.59 -22.11 -11.95
CA TYR A 23 -1.88 -21.60 -12.41
C TYR A 23 -1.90 -21.63 -13.95
N GLU A 24 -2.86 -22.37 -14.50
CA GLU A 24 -3.00 -22.61 -15.93
C GLU A 24 -4.30 -22.02 -16.46
N LEU A 25 -4.30 -21.65 -17.74
CA LEU A 25 -5.49 -21.14 -18.41
C LEU A 25 -6.57 -22.22 -18.49
N ASN A 26 -7.78 -21.86 -18.10
CA ASN A 26 -8.96 -22.69 -18.33
C ASN A 26 -9.30 -22.75 -19.83
N ASP A 27 -10.12 -23.72 -20.23
CA ASP A 27 -10.65 -23.76 -21.60
C ASP A 27 -11.37 -22.43 -21.95
N PRO A 28 -11.29 -21.96 -23.22
CA PRO A 28 -11.98 -20.75 -23.65
C PRO A 28 -13.46 -20.75 -23.25
N ASP A 29 -13.96 -19.57 -22.84
CA ASP A 29 -15.34 -19.36 -22.36
C ASP A 29 -15.76 -20.24 -21.16
N THR A 30 -14.81 -20.85 -20.46
CA THR A 30 -15.06 -21.70 -19.29
C THR A 30 -14.37 -21.10 -18.06
N PRO A 31 -15.11 -20.42 -17.16
CA PRO A 31 -14.52 -19.92 -15.92
C PRO A 31 -14.16 -21.08 -14.99
N SER A 32 -13.26 -20.83 -14.03
CA SER A 32 -12.96 -21.81 -12.99
C SER A 32 -14.25 -22.22 -12.26
N PRO A 33 -14.52 -23.54 -12.09
CA PRO A 33 -15.70 -24.01 -11.37
C PRO A 33 -15.62 -23.71 -9.86
N ASP A 34 -14.41 -23.42 -9.37
CA ASP A 34 -14.12 -23.06 -7.98
C ASP A 34 -13.10 -21.91 -7.95
N LEU A 35 -13.58 -20.68 -7.68
CA LEU A 35 -12.72 -19.50 -7.63
C LEU A 35 -11.68 -19.55 -6.49
N SER A 36 -11.81 -20.47 -5.53
CA SER A 36 -10.76 -20.72 -4.54
C SER A 36 -9.50 -21.34 -5.17
N GLN A 37 -9.62 -21.93 -6.36
CA GLN A 37 -8.51 -22.47 -7.16
C GLN A 37 -7.97 -21.44 -8.16
N GLY A 38 -8.58 -20.26 -8.28
CA GLY A 38 -8.12 -19.22 -9.21
C GLY A 38 -6.88 -18.49 -8.70
N PHE A 39 -6.10 -17.92 -9.63
CA PHE A 39 -4.86 -17.20 -9.28
C PHE A 39 -5.15 -16.04 -8.31
N PRO A 40 -4.42 -15.94 -7.18
CA PRO A 40 -4.64 -14.91 -6.17
C PRO A 40 -4.15 -13.53 -6.62
N VAL A 41 -5.05 -12.77 -7.24
CA VAL A 41 -4.75 -11.42 -7.71
C VAL A 41 -4.69 -10.44 -6.54
N GLU A 42 -5.72 -10.44 -5.69
CA GLU A 42 -5.78 -9.67 -4.45
C GLU A 42 -6.36 -10.53 -3.33
N ARG A 43 -5.81 -10.38 -2.11
CA ARG A 43 -6.19 -11.17 -0.93
C ARG A 43 -6.48 -10.32 0.30
N THR A 44 -6.81 -9.03 0.13
CA THR A 44 -7.05 -8.10 1.25
C THR A 44 -8.03 -8.64 2.27
N PHE A 45 -9.14 -9.22 1.81
CA PHE A 45 -10.14 -9.79 2.69
C PHE A 45 -9.63 -11.06 3.39
N SER A 46 -9.01 -11.99 2.67
CA SER A 46 -8.41 -13.20 3.26
C SER A 46 -7.31 -12.86 4.28
N GLU A 47 -6.46 -11.87 4.00
CA GLU A 47 -5.44 -11.34 4.91
C GLU A 47 -6.08 -10.84 6.22
N TRP A 48 -7.23 -10.13 6.14
CA TRP A 48 -7.99 -9.72 7.32
C TRP A 48 -8.71 -10.85 8.04
N LEU A 49 -9.31 -11.77 7.28
CA LEU A 49 -10.06 -12.90 7.82
C LEU A 49 -9.18 -13.77 8.72
N LEU A 50 -7.90 -13.90 8.34
CA LEU A 50 -6.89 -14.69 9.04
C LEU A 50 -6.08 -13.89 10.07
N SER A 51 -6.44 -12.63 10.33
CA SER A 51 -5.75 -11.80 11.31
C SER A 51 -6.47 -11.80 12.67
N SER A 52 -5.78 -11.26 13.68
CA SER A 52 -6.36 -11.01 15.02
C SER A 52 -7.52 -10.00 15.01
N TYR A 53 -7.68 -9.22 13.94
CA TYR A 53 -8.79 -8.28 13.82
C TYR A 53 -10.11 -9.03 13.66
N ASN A 54 -10.14 -10.14 12.91
CA ASN A 54 -11.33 -10.97 12.75
C ASN A 54 -11.57 -11.90 13.97
N THR A 55 -11.63 -11.32 15.17
CA THR A 55 -12.00 -11.99 16.41
C THR A 55 -13.14 -11.23 17.09
N PRO A 56 -13.95 -11.88 17.94
CA PRO A 56 -15.01 -11.18 18.69
C PRO A 56 -14.49 -10.00 19.53
N GLN A 57 -13.24 -10.07 19.99
CA GLN A 57 -12.57 -9.02 20.76
C GLN A 57 -12.03 -7.89 19.88
N GLY A 58 -11.63 -8.19 18.64
CA GLY A 58 -10.94 -7.24 17.77
C GLY A 58 -9.58 -6.82 18.31
N VAL A 59 -9.06 -5.72 17.76
CA VAL A 59 -7.80 -5.11 18.16
C VAL A 59 -8.08 -3.69 18.66
N TYR A 60 -7.42 -3.27 19.74
CA TYR A 60 -7.49 -1.90 20.22
C TYR A 60 -6.84 -0.95 19.20
N ALA A 61 -7.65 -0.12 18.54
CA ALA A 61 -7.21 0.83 17.53
C ALA A 61 -8.19 2.02 17.42
N PRO A 62 -8.31 2.83 18.50
CA PRO A 62 -9.28 3.93 18.58
C PRO A 62 -9.08 4.99 17.48
N GLN A 63 -7.87 5.12 16.93
CA GLN A 63 -7.58 6.02 15.83
C GLN A 63 -8.41 5.69 14.57
N PHE A 64 -8.83 4.44 14.39
CA PHE A 64 -9.68 4.05 13.26
C PHE A 64 -11.15 3.93 13.63
N GLY A 65 -11.47 3.49 14.84
CA GLY A 65 -12.82 3.09 15.25
C GLY A 65 -13.85 4.23 15.40
N GLY A 66 -13.42 5.49 15.36
CA GLY A 66 -14.31 6.62 15.65
C GLY A 66 -14.77 6.59 17.10
N ASN A 67 -16.05 6.31 17.33
CA ASN A 67 -16.61 6.11 18.67
C ASN A 67 -16.31 4.72 19.27
N LYS A 68 -15.58 3.84 18.55
CA LYS A 68 -15.10 2.55 19.07
C LYS A 68 -13.62 2.59 19.43
N GLU A 69 -13.27 1.92 20.53
CA GLU A 69 -11.87 1.69 20.92
C GLU A 69 -11.27 0.43 20.28
N TYR A 70 -12.11 -0.57 20.01
CA TYR A 70 -11.72 -1.84 19.40
C TYR A 70 -12.35 -1.98 18.02
N VAL A 71 -11.56 -2.44 17.07
CA VAL A 71 -11.97 -2.66 15.68
C VAL A 71 -11.84 -4.16 15.36
N SER A 72 -12.90 -4.74 14.80
CA SER A 72 -12.95 -6.17 14.48
C SER A 72 -13.42 -6.47 13.07
N ILE A 73 -14.10 -5.54 12.38
CA ILE A 73 -14.53 -5.71 10.99
C ILE A 73 -14.04 -4.56 10.10
N CYS A 74 -14.04 -4.77 8.78
CA CYS A 74 -13.60 -3.76 7.80
C CYS A 74 -14.26 -2.39 8.03
N GLN A 75 -15.56 -2.41 8.35
CA GLN A 75 -16.37 -1.22 8.59
C GLN A 75 -15.95 -0.44 9.82
N ASP A 76 -15.37 -1.08 10.85
CA ASP A 76 -14.96 -0.35 12.04
C ASP A 76 -13.86 0.67 11.73
N CYS A 77 -12.98 0.36 10.76
CA CYS A 77 -11.95 1.29 10.31
C CYS A 77 -12.37 2.14 9.11
N HIS A 78 -13.01 1.54 8.10
CA HIS A 78 -13.32 2.21 6.83
C HIS A 78 -14.70 2.87 6.79
N MET A 79 -15.56 2.59 7.78
CA MET A 79 -16.88 3.18 7.96
C MET A 79 -17.13 3.54 9.43
N ARG A 80 -16.11 4.13 10.06
CA ARG A 80 -16.03 4.36 11.51
C ARG A 80 -17.31 4.93 12.10
N ASP A 81 -17.59 4.53 13.34
CA ASP A 81 -18.77 4.99 14.07
C ASP A 81 -18.62 6.48 14.40
N ILE A 82 -19.64 7.26 14.04
CA ILE A 82 -19.77 8.66 14.41
C ILE A 82 -21.10 8.92 15.12
N THR A 83 -21.13 9.99 15.92
CA THR A 83 -22.38 10.51 16.46
C THR A 83 -23.12 11.30 15.39
N GLY A 84 -24.30 10.83 15.02
CA GLY A 84 -25.08 11.42 13.93
C GLY A 84 -26.57 11.09 13.98
N ALA A 85 -27.36 11.85 13.24
CA ALA A 85 -28.77 11.56 13.05
C ALA A 85 -28.97 10.47 12.00
N GLY A 86 -29.72 9.42 12.33
CA GLY A 86 -30.20 8.48 11.32
C GLY A 86 -31.19 9.14 10.36
N GLY A 87 -31.13 8.78 9.08
CA GLY A 87 -32.10 9.25 8.08
C GLY A 87 -33.53 8.78 8.43
N ALA A 88 -34.49 9.71 8.43
CA ALA A 88 -35.91 9.41 8.61
C ALA A 88 -36.75 10.15 7.56
N LEU A 89 -37.44 9.40 6.69
CA LEU A 89 -38.46 9.99 5.80
C LEU A 89 -39.76 10.20 6.61
N GLY A 90 -40.03 11.44 6.99
CA GLY A 90 -41.29 11.85 7.64
C GLY A 90 -41.45 11.45 9.12
N GLY A 91 -40.35 11.17 9.83
CA GLY A 91 -40.35 10.78 11.25
C GLY A 91 -39.37 11.55 12.12
N ASN A 92 -39.35 11.23 13.42
CA ASN A 92 -38.38 11.80 14.37
C ASN A 92 -36.98 11.26 14.08
N MET A 93 -36.05 12.15 13.75
CA MET A 93 -34.62 11.81 13.63
C MET A 93 -34.07 11.49 15.03
N VAL A 94 -33.45 10.32 15.17
CA VAL A 94 -32.80 9.89 16.40
C VAL A 94 -31.29 10.01 16.23
N ILE A 95 -30.63 10.70 17.16
CA ILE A 95 -29.17 10.72 17.25
C ILE A 95 -28.69 9.37 17.77
N ARG A 96 -27.70 8.79 17.11
CA ARG A 96 -27.02 7.58 17.55
C ARG A 96 -25.50 7.80 17.50
N ASP A 97 -24.78 7.08 18.35
CA ASP A 97 -23.32 7.14 18.44
C ASP A 97 -22.62 6.11 17.53
N ASP A 98 -23.39 5.30 16.81
CA ASP A 98 -22.95 4.17 15.99
C ASP A 98 -23.29 4.37 14.49
N GLN A 99 -23.37 5.62 14.02
CA GLN A 99 -23.66 5.86 12.61
C GLN A 99 -22.42 5.58 11.75
N PRO A 100 -22.50 4.71 10.72
CA PRO A 100 -21.36 4.42 9.87
C PRO A 100 -21.10 5.57 8.90
N LEU A 101 -19.95 6.24 9.05
CA LEU A 101 -19.53 7.28 8.13
C LEU A 101 -18.99 6.66 6.83
N HIS A 102 -19.69 6.86 5.72
CA HIS A 102 -19.36 6.23 4.42
C HIS A 102 -18.17 6.90 3.69
N ASP A 103 -17.05 7.10 4.38
CA ASP A 103 -15.84 7.68 3.80
C ASP A 103 -15.02 6.67 3.00
N LEU A 104 -14.97 5.39 3.43
CA LEU A 104 -14.33 4.27 2.72
C LEU A 104 -12.89 4.57 2.26
N SER A 105 -12.18 5.41 3.00
CA SER A 105 -10.88 5.94 2.58
C SER A 105 -9.79 4.87 2.71
N GLY A 106 -8.97 4.75 1.67
CA GLY A 106 -7.76 3.94 1.63
C GLY A 106 -6.52 4.83 1.51
N ALA A 107 -5.61 4.48 0.61
CA ALA A 107 -4.31 5.17 0.46
C ALA A 107 -4.24 6.19 -0.70
N SER A 108 -5.38 6.50 -1.34
CA SER A 108 -5.38 7.31 -2.57
C SER A 108 -5.33 8.81 -2.29
N THR A 109 -4.12 9.35 -2.16
CA THR A 109 -3.88 10.81 -2.03
C THR A 109 -3.62 11.49 -3.37
N TRP A 110 -3.25 10.72 -4.40
CA TRP A 110 -2.84 11.25 -5.70
C TRP A 110 -3.98 11.29 -6.72
N VAL A 111 -4.76 10.21 -6.88
CA VAL A 111 -5.82 10.15 -7.90
C VAL A 111 -6.83 11.29 -7.81
N PRO A 112 -7.30 11.71 -6.61
CA PRO A 112 -8.20 12.86 -6.50
C PRO A 112 -7.65 14.16 -7.11
N GLN A 113 -6.32 14.34 -7.11
CA GLN A 113 -5.67 15.53 -7.70
C GLN A 113 -5.76 15.55 -9.24
N MET A 114 -5.88 14.39 -9.87
CA MET A 114 -5.98 14.27 -11.33
C MET A 114 -7.40 14.52 -11.86
N LEU A 115 -8.43 14.21 -11.07
CA LEU A 115 -9.83 14.25 -11.52
C LEU A 115 -10.28 15.62 -12.06
N PRO A 116 -9.94 16.76 -11.42
CA PRO A 116 -10.27 18.10 -11.94
C PRO A 116 -9.56 18.44 -13.26
N LEU A 117 -8.41 17.81 -13.53
CA LEU A 117 -7.60 18.05 -14.72
C LEU A 117 -7.93 17.08 -15.88
N HIS A 118 -8.63 15.98 -15.59
CA HIS A 118 -8.93 14.96 -16.58
C HIS A 118 -9.86 15.51 -17.68
N PRO A 119 -9.58 15.30 -18.98
CA PRO A 119 -10.37 15.87 -20.08
C PRO A 119 -11.88 15.56 -20.04
N VAL A 120 -12.24 14.37 -19.55
CA VAL A 120 -13.64 13.92 -19.43
C VAL A 120 -14.27 14.31 -18.09
N PHE A 121 -13.53 14.25 -16.98
CA PHE A 121 -14.12 14.39 -15.64
C PHE A 121 -14.01 15.80 -15.09
N GLY A 122 -13.03 16.59 -15.57
CA GLY A 122 -12.70 17.92 -15.06
C GLY A 122 -13.87 18.90 -15.12
N ALA A 123 -14.74 18.79 -16.12
CA ALA A 123 -15.95 19.61 -16.24
C ALA A 123 -16.89 19.48 -15.02
N THR A 124 -16.84 18.36 -14.30
CA THR A 124 -17.60 18.15 -13.05
C THR A 124 -17.11 19.05 -11.91
N PHE A 125 -15.86 19.51 -11.94
CA PHE A 125 -15.23 20.29 -10.88
C PHE A 125 -15.11 21.78 -11.21
N THR A 126 -15.27 22.15 -12.49
CA THR A 126 -15.23 23.54 -12.93
C THR A 126 -16.26 24.42 -12.20
N ASN A 127 -15.78 25.51 -11.60
CA ASN A 127 -16.59 26.48 -10.84
C ASN A 127 -17.43 25.85 -9.70
N ASN A 128 -16.99 24.72 -9.14
CA ASN A 128 -17.67 24.06 -8.03
C ASN A 128 -16.70 23.80 -6.88
N GLN A 129 -16.59 24.78 -5.98
CA GLN A 129 -15.66 24.73 -4.84
C GLN A 129 -15.97 23.56 -3.91
N ASP A 130 -17.24 23.31 -3.61
CA ASP A 130 -17.66 22.21 -2.72
C ASP A 130 -17.15 20.85 -3.20
N ARG A 131 -17.12 20.61 -4.51
CA ARG A 131 -16.57 19.36 -5.09
C ARG A 131 -15.05 19.28 -4.99
N LEU A 132 -14.36 20.41 -5.13
CA LEU A 132 -12.90 20.47 -4.95
C LEU A 132 -12.53 20.24 -3.48
N ASP A 133 -13.27 20.86 -2.56
CA ASP A 133 -13.10 20.68 -1.12
C ASP A 133 -13.35 19.23 -0.73
N ALA A 134 -14.38 18.58 -1.28
CA ALA A 134 -14.65 17.16 -1.04
C ALA A 134 -13.49 16.23 -1.51
N LEU A 135 -12.80 16.57 -2.60
CA LEU A 135 -11.60 15.85 -3.03
C LEU A 135 -10.45 16.05 -2.05
N ASN A 136 -10.22 17.28 -1.60
CA ASN A 136 -9.18 17.61 -0.62
C ASN A 136 -9.43 16.90 0.71
N ASP A 137 -10.67 16.91 1.21
CA ASP A 137 -11.05 16.17 2.42
C ASP A 137 -10.79 14.66 2.25
N GLY A 138 -11.03 14.12 1.05
CA GLY A 138 -10.71 12.73 0.73
C GLY A 138 -9.20 12.43 0.76
N ILE A 139 -8.38 13.35 0.24
CA ILE A 139 -6.92 13.27 0.30
C ILE A 139 -6.46 13.29 1.76
N ASP A 140 -7.01 14.19 2.59
CA ASP A 140 -6.62 14.32 3.99
C ASP A 140 -7.00 13.06 4.80
N ARG A 141 -8.18 12.48 4.54
CA ARG A 141 -8.56 11.18 5.11
C ARG A 141 -7.63 10.05 4.65
N ALA A 142 -7.26 10.00 3.38
CA ALA A 142 -6.33 8.99 2.88
C ALA A 142 -4.92 9.12 3.49
N ARG A 143 -4.43 10.36 3.67
CA ARG A 143 -3.18 10.63 4.38
C ARG A 143 -3.26 10.21 5.85
N TYR A 144 -4.38 10.50 6.52
CA TYR A 144 -4.62 10.04 7.89
C TYR A 144 -4.57 8.52 7.99
N MET A 145 -5.22 7.80 7.07
CA MET A 145 -5.17 6.33 7.02
C MET A 145 -3.73 5.83 6.87
N LEU A 146 -2.96 6.40 5.94
CA LEU A 146 -1.56 6.04 5.72
C LEU A 146 -0.66 6.29 6.95
N GLN A 147 -0.83 7.42 7.62
CA GLN A 147 -0.04 7.79 8.80
C GLN A 147 -0.35 6.94 10.04
N ASN A 148 -1.54 6.33 10.10
CA ASN A 148 -1.94 5.46 11.20
C ASN A 148 -1.79 3.97 10.87
N ALA A 149 -1.62 3.60 9.60
CA ALA A 149 -1.50 2.21 9.15
C ALA A 149 -0.16 1.55 9.53
N ALA A 150 0.83 2.35 9.93
CA ALA A 150 2.14 1.86 10.35
C ALA A 150 2.69 2.65 11.53
N SER A 151 3.37 1.94 12.44
CA SER A 151 4.28 2.57 13.40
C SER A 151 5.72 2.32 12.98
N MET A 152 6.62 3.27 13.23
CA MET A 152 8.04 3.13 12.90
C MET A 152 8.92 3.56 14.07
N THR A 153 9.95 2.76 14.35
CA THR A 153 11.02 3.12 15.29
C THR A 153 12.37 2.98 14.62
N ALA A 154 13.31 3.86 14.94
CA ALA A 154 14.70 3.75 14.50
C ALA A 154 15.64 3.80 15.72
N LEU A 155 16.58 2.85 15.79
CA LEU A 155 17.54 2.73 16.88
C LEU A 155 18.96 2.61 16.32
N MET A 156 19.86 3.45 16.81
CA MET A 156 21.29 3.28 16.59
C MET A 156 21.86 2.29 17.61
N GLN A 157 22.49 1.22 17.13
CA GLN A 157 23.17 0.24 17.95
C GLN A 157 24.42 -0.27 17.24
N ASP A 158 25.55 -0.30 17.94
CA ASP A 158 26.83 -0.84 17.44
C ASP A 158 27.28 -0.28 16.07
N GLY A 159 26.95 0.98 15.78
CA GLY A 159 27.28 1.65 14.52
C GLY A 159 26.32 1.35 13.36
N GLN A 160 25.25 0.58 13.60
CA GLN A 160 24.19 0.28 12.65
C GLN A 160 22.89 0.97 13.05
N LEU A 161 22.05 1.26 12.06
CA LEU A 161 20.71 1.79 12.26
C LEU A 161 19.69 0.67 12.03
N PHE A 162 18.95 0.30 13.08
CA PHE A 162 17.86 -0.65 13.03
C PHE A 162 16.55 0.12 12.87
N VAL A 163 15.88 -0.09 11.75
CA VAL A 163 14.57 0.53 11.47
C VAL A 163 13.52 -0.56 11.52
N THR A 164 12.59 -0.46 12.47
CA THR A 164 11.46 -1.39 12.60
C THR A 164 10.18 -0.71 12.15
N VAL A 165 9.47 -1.34 11.21
CA VAL A 165 8.14 -0.93 10.75
C VAL A 165 7.12 -1.95 11.24
N ILE A 166 6.09 -1.50 11.95
CA ILE A 166 5.03 -2.31 12.52
C ILE A 166 3.75 -2.07 11.72
N ASN A 167 3.09 -3.13 11.29
CA ASN A 167 1.80 -3.08 10.63
C ASN A 167 0.67 -2.89 11.66
N GLU A 168 -0.04 -1.76 11.55
CA GLU A 168 -1.19 -1.42 12.39
C GLU A 168 -2.53 -1.69 11.70
N SER A 169 -2.50 -2.25 10.49
CA SER A 169 -3.68 -2.62 9.71
C SER A 169 -4.08 -4.08 9.92
N GLY A 170 -5.34 -4.37 9.59
CA GLY A 170 -5.91 -5.72 9.71
C GLY A 170 -5.50 -6.68 8.60
N HIS A 171 -4.77 -6.23 7.60
CA HIS A 171 -4.36 -6.98 6.40
C HIS A 171 -2.87 -6.72 6.12
N LYS A 172 -2.30 -7.17 5.00
CA LYS A 172 -0.89 -6.84 4.67
C LYS A 172 -0.69 -5.33 4.54
N LEU A 173 0.53 -4.87 4.79
CA LEU A 173 0.94 -3.47 4.64
C LEU A 173 2.00 -3.33 3.55
N PRO A 174 1.68 -2.66 2.42
CA PRO A 174 0.33 -2.30 1.95
C PRO A 174 -0.48 -3.52 1.42
N THR A 175 -1.80 -3.43 1.32
CA THR A 175 -2.67 -4.46 0.71
C THR A 175 -3.30 -3.97 -0.61
N GLY A 176 -4.06 -4.86 -1.27
CA GLY A 176 -4.87 -4.57 -2.46
C GLY A 176 -4.08 -4.68 -3.75
N TYR A 177 -4.44 -3.84 -4.72
CA TYR A 177 -3.88 -3.80 -6.08
C TYR A 177 -2.34 -3.92 -6.11
N ALA A 178 -1.85 -4.91 -6.86
CA ALA A 178 -0.45 -5.32 -6.83
C ALA A 178 0.50 -4.40 -7.60
N GLU A 179 0.05 -3.80 -8.70
CA GLU A 179 0.96 -3.18 -9.67
C GLU A 179 1.23 -1.70 -9.35
N GLY A 180 2.50 -1.31 -9.38
CA GLY A 180 2.94 0.08 -9.25
C GLY A 180 2.81 0.69 -7.85
N ARG A 181 2.12 0.03 -6.90
CA ARG A 181 2.05 0.44 -5.50
C ARG A 181 3.29 -0.04 -4.74
N ARG A 182 3.97 0.89 -4.07
CA ARG A 182 5.15 0.56 -3.26
C ARG A 182 5.20 1.39 -1.99
N MET A 183 5.67 0.75 -0.93
CA MET A 183 6.04 1.40 0.33
C MET A 183 7.53 1.16 0.57
N TRP A 184 8.30 2.14 1.05
CA TRP A 184 9.74 1.93 1.27
C TRP A 184 10.29 2.84 2.36
N LEU A 185 11.49 2.49 2.81
CA LEU A 185 12.27 3.29 3.74
C LEU A 185 13.24 4.20 2.97
N GLN A 186 13.10 5.52 3.17
CA GLN A 186 14.10 6.50 2.78
C GLN A 186 14.98 6.83 3.98
N VAL A 187 16.29 6.72 3.83
CA VAL A 187 17.27 6.99 4.91
C VAL A 187 18.26 8.06 4.46
N GLU A 188 18.47 9.05 5.30
CA GLU A 188 19.41 10.15 5.10
C GLU A 188 20.33 10.26 6.32
N GLY A 189 21.64 10.26 6.10
CA GLY A 189 22.65 10.41 7.15
C GLY A 189 23.51 11.65 6.91
N TYR A 190 23.64 12.50 7.93
CA TYR A 190 24.36 13.76 7.89
C TYR A 190 25.58 13.72 8.81
N ASN A 191 26.64 14.42 8.43
CA ASN A 191 27.78 14.65 9.32
C ASN A 191 27.51 15.79 10.32
N ALA A 192 28.43 16.02 11.26
CA ALA A 192 28.29 17.06 12.28
C ALA A 192 28.21 18.51 11.72
N ALA A 193 28.61 18.72 10.46
CA ALA A 193 28.48 20.00 9.76
C ALA A 193 27.15 20.14 8.98
N GLY A 194 26.26 19.15 9.09
CA GLY A 194 24.96 19.10 8.42
C GLY A 194 25.02 18.73 6.93
N GLN A 195 26.14 18.17 6.46
CA GLN A 195 26.27 17.71 5.08
C GLN A 195 25.73 16.28 4.95
N LEU A 196 24.89 16.03 3.94
CA LEU A 196 24.40 14.70 3.60
C LEU A 196 25.57 13.84 3.09
N ILE A 197 25.85 12.74 3.78
CA ILE A 197 26.96 11.81 3.46
C ILE A 197 26.49 10.36 3.28
N TYR A 198 25.21 10.09 3.50
CA TYR A 198 24.57 8.81 3.23
C TYR A 198 23.13 9.04 2.78
N GLN A 199 22.69 8.32 1.74
CA GLN A 199 21.30 8.35 1.29
C GLN A 199 20.93 7.00 0.67
N SER A 200 19.74 6.47 1.01
CA SER A 200 19.09 5.35 0.33
C SER A 200 17.60 5.66 0.15
N GLY A 201 17.01 5.18 -0.94
CA GLY A 201 15.57 5.33 -1.21
C GLY A 201 15.11 6.74 -1.55
N ALA A 202 15.96 7.56 -2.18
CA ALA A 202 15.61 8.91 -2.57
C ALA A 202 14.62 8.95 -3.74
N TYR A 203 13.49 9.64 -3.55
CA TYR A 203 12.54 9.92 -4.62
C TYR A 203 12.82 11.28 -5.25
N ASP A 204 12.92 11.32 -6.58
CA ASP A 204 13.06 12.55 -7.34
C ASP A 204 11.67 13.03 -7.82
N PRO A 205 11.13 14.13 -7.27
CA PRO A 205 9.81 14.63 -7.67
C PRO A 205 9.78 15.22 -9.10
N ALA A 206 10.94 15.57 -9.67
CA ALA A 206 11.01 16.11 -11.03
C ALA A 206 10.88 15.00 -12.08
N THR A 207 11.42 13.81 -11.81
CA THR A 207 11.43 12.68 -12.74
C THR A 207 10.47 11.55 -12.35
N GLY A 208 10.07 11.46 -11.08
CA GLY A 208 9.28 10.37 -10.53
C GLY A 208 10.09 9.11 -10.20
N ILE A 209 11.42 9.19 -10.30
CA ILE A 209 12.33 8.05 -10.11
C ILE A 209 12.57 7.80 -8.62
N LEU A 210 12.51 6.52 -8.22
CA LEU A 210 13.01 6.04 -6.93
C LEU A 210 14.46 5.56 -7.13
N THR A 211 15.41 6.33 -6.60
CA THR A 211 16.84 6.05 -6.72
C THR A 211 17.20 4.75 -6.00
N GLY A 212 17.90 3.86 -6.71
CA GLY A 212 18.33 2.56 -6.17
C GLY A 212 17.29 1.45 -6.32
N TYR A 213 16.07 1.73 -6.82
CA TYR A 213 15.08 0.69 -7.04
C TYR A 213 15.58 -0.40 -8.00
N GLY A 214 15.57 -1.66 -7.55
CA GLY A 214 16.10 -2.80 -8.29
C GLY A 214 17.63 -2.90 -8.39
N ILE A 215 18.39 -1.97 -7.78
CA ILE A 215 19.85 -1.88 -7.92
C ILE A 215 20.55 -1.80 -6.54
N ASP A 216 20.04 -0.98 -5.63
CA ASP A 216 20.58 -0.80 -4.28
C ASP A 216 20.09 -1.95 -3.37
N PRO A 217 20.99 -2.85 -2.93
CA PRO A 217 20.60 -3.96 -2.06
C PRO A 217 20.23 -3.52 -0.64
N THR A 218 20.47 -2.26 -0.27
CA THR A 218 20.12 -1.69 1.03
C THR A 218 18.77 -0.97 1.02
N LEU A 219 18.18 -0.72 -0.16
CA LEU A 219 16.86 -0.12 -0.28
C LEU A 219 15.78 -1.15 0.08
N GLN A 220 15.13 -0.94 1.22
CA GLN A 220 13.97 -1.74 1.62
C GLN A 220 12.70 -1.21 0.96
N VAL A 221 12.14 -1.99 0.03
CA VAL A 221 10.82 -1.77 -0.57
C VAL A 221 9.89 -2.91 -0.15
N TYR A 222 8.67 -2.56 0.27
CA TYR A 222 7.56 -3.45 0.57
C TYR A 222 6.56 -3.40 -0.58
N GLU A 223 6.46 -4.49 -1.31
CA GLU A 223 5.64 -4.62 -2.52
C GLU A 223 5.30 -6.07 -2.81
N ILE A 224 4.34 -6.25 -3.72
CA ILE A 224 4.06 -7.53 -4.36
C ILE A 224 4.37 -7.37 -5.85
N LYS A 225 5.03 -8.37 -6.42
CA LYS A 225 5.27 -8.46 -7.86
C LYS A 225 4.68 -9.75 -8.36
N GLN A 226 3.75 -9.62 -9.29
CA GLN A 226 3.19 -10.75 -10.02
C GLN A 226 3.83 -10.84 -11.40
N GLY A 227 3.67 -11.98 -12.05
CA GLY A 227 4.37 -12.24 -13.30
C GLY A 227 3.85 -13.42 -14.09
N LEU A 228 4.60 -13.74 -15.13
CA LEU A 228 4.34 -14.84 -16.06
C LEU A 228 5.36 -15.96 -15.86
N THR A 229 4.90 -17.21 -15.76
CA THR A 229 5.79 -18.37 -15.86
C THR A 229 6.39 -18.48 -17.27
N ASP A 230 7.52 -19.18 -17.40
CA ASP A 230 8.22 -19.33 -18.69
C ASP A 230 7.32 -19.91 -19.80
N ASP A 231 6.59 -20.99 -19.46
CA ASP A 231 5.69 -21.66 -20.41
C ASP A 231 4.53 -20.76 -20.83
N TRP A 232 4.00 -19.96 -19.90
CA TRP A 232 2.88 -19.08 -20.16
C TRP A 232 3.30 -17.86 -20.99
N ALA A 233 4.43 -17.24 -20.64
CA ALA A 233 5.02 -16.16 -21.41
C ALA A 233 5.32 -16.60 -22.86
N THR A 234 5.86 -17.82 -23.04
CA THR A 234 6.13 -18.38 -24.37
C THR A 234 4.85 -18.52 -25.20
N GLN A 235 3.76 -19.00 -24.61
CA GLN A 235 2.46 -19.13 -25.30
C GLN A 235 1.88 -17.78 -25.72
N LEU A 236 2.07 -16.75 -24.89
CA LEU A 236 1.59 -15.39 -25.15
C LEU A 236 2.52 -14.57 -26.06
N GLY A 237 3.74 -15.06 -26.33
CA GLY A 237 4.76 -14.28 -27.03
C GLY A 237 5.28 -13.10 -26.21
N LEU A 238 5.26 -13.23 -24.88
CA LEU A 238 5.73 -12.24 -23.92
C LEU A 238 7.02 -12.70 -23.23
N THR A 239 7.62 -11.82 -22.44
CA THR A 239 8.78 -12.14 -21.58
C THR A 239 8.29 -12.69 -20.25
N ALA A 240 8.92 -13.75 -19.76
CA ALA A 240 8.64 -14.34 -18.45
C ALA A 240 9.16 -13.46 -17.30
N GLY A 241 8.61 -13.68 -16.10
CA GLY A 241 8.97 -12.93 -14.89
C GLY A 241 8.00 -11.78 -14.59
N GLU A 242 8.50 -10.77 -13.87
CA GLU A 242 7.71 -9.61 -13.41
C GLU A 242 6.95 -8.94 -14.56
N SER A 243 5.67 -8.64 -14.34
CA SER A 243 4.80 -8.06 -15.37
C SER A 243 3.69 -7.22 -14.76
N PHE A 244 3.32 -6.16 -15.47
CA PHE A 244 2.15 -5.31 -15.17
C PHE A 244 0.91 -5.70 -16.01
N HIS A 245 0.91 -6.91 -16.59
CA HIS A 245 -0.28 -7.47 -17.23
C HIS A 245 -1.17 -8.17 -16.18
N PHE A 246 -1.84 -7.39 -15.33
CA PHE A 246 -2.65 -7.83 -14.19
C PHE A 246 -3.49 -9.09 -14.43
N ILE A 247 -4.18 -9.15 -15.57
CA ILE A 247 -5.07 -10.26 -15.95
C ILE A 247 -4.31 -11.48 -16.51
N LEU A 248 -3.11 -11.29 -17.04
CA LEU A 248 -2.31 -12.37 -17.63
C LEU A 248 -1.38 -13.02 -16.62
N ASN A 249 -1.03 -12.34 -15.53
CA ASN A 249 -0.15 -12.86 -14.49
C ASN A 249 -0.69 -14.19 -13.93
N ASN A 250 0.19 -15.19 -13.82
CA ASN A 250 -0.11 -16.53 -13.33
C ASN A 250 0.86 -17.03 -12.24
N MET A 251 1.74 -16.16 -11.76
CA MET A 251 2.61 -16.43 -10.61
C MET A 251 2.84 -15.18 -9.76
N ILE A 252 3.14 -15.40 -8.48
CA ILE A 252 3.68 -14.35 -7.60
C ILE A 252 5.21 -14.49 -7.61
N VAL A 253 5.91 -13.47 -8.11
CA VAL A 253 7.38 -13.44 -8.19
C VAL A 253 7.97 -13.02 -6.84
N LEU A 254 7.36 -12.04 -6.18
CA LEU A 254 7.78 -11.51 -4.88
C LEU A 254 6.53 -11.07 -4.12
N ASP A 255 6.47 -11.34 -2.83
CA ASP A 255 5.58 -10.63 -1.90
C ASP A 255 6.28 -10.55 -0.56
N ASN A 256 6.80 -9.36 -0.25
CA ASN A 256 7.51 -9.10 1.00
C ASN A 256 6.77 -8.12 1.91
N ARG A 257 5.48 -7.85 1.63
CA ARG A 257 4.62 -6.92 2.39
C ARG A 257 4.40 -7.45 3.80
N ILE A 258 4.37 -6.54 4.78
CA ILE A 258 4.34 -6.90 6.20
C ILE A 258 2.95 -7.49 6.53
N PRO A 259 2.83 -8.71 7.07
CA PRO A 259 1.54 -9.33 7.37
C PRO A 259 0.87 -8.69 8.61
N PRO A 260 -0.44 -8.94 8.83
CA PRO A 260 -1.15 -8.37 9.98
C PRO A 260 -0.89 -9.16 11.27
N ARG A 261 -1.33 -8.59 12.40
CA ARG A 261 -1.36 -9.29 13.70
C ARG A 261 -2.08 -10.63 13.59
N GLY A 262 -1.52 -11.68 14.19
CA GLY A 262 -2.09 -13.02 14.14
C GLY A 262 -1.74 -13.82 12.88
N TYR A 263 -0.82 -13.32 12.06
CA TYR A 263 -0.27 -14.05 10.92
C TYR A 263 0.14 -15.49 11.27
N ASP A 264 -0.22 -16.43 10.40
CA ASP A 264 0.16 -17.83 10.42
C ASP A 264 0.48 -18.26 8.99
N TYR A 265 1.69 -18.75 8.74
CA TYR A 265 2.16 -19.03 7.39
C TYR A 265 1.29 -20.08 6.68
N VAL A 266 0.92 -21.17 7.38
CA VAL A 266 0.18 -22.28 6.77
C VAL A 266 -1.22 -21.82 6.34
N ALA A 267 -1.90 -21.05 7.19
CA ALA A 267 -3.20 -20.48 6.87
C ALA A 267 -3.11 -19.47 5.71
N PHE A 268 -2.10 -18.59 5.72
CA PHE A 268 -1.90 -17.61 4.65
C PHE A 268 -1.54 -18.29 3.32
N LEU A 269 -0.73 -19.36 3.34
CA LEU A 269 -0.42 -20.14 2.15
C LEU A 269 -1.68 -20.80 1.56
N ALA A 270 -2.50 -21.41 2.41
CA ALA A 270 -3.76 -22.03 1.99
C ALA A 270 -4.75 -21.02 1.37
N ALA A 271 -4.69 -19.75 1.78
CA ALA A 271 -5.51 -18.68 1.21
C ALA A 271 -4.88 -17.99 -0.03
N GLY A 272 -3.67 -18.39 -0.44
CA GLY A 272 -2.93 -17.73 -1.52
C GLY A 272 -2.41 -16.33 -1.13
N ALA A 273 -2.25 -16.08 0.16
CA ALA A 273 -1.82 -14.81 0.73
C ALA A 273 -0.44 -14.87 1.39
N ALA A 274 0.31 -15.98 1.29
CA ALA A 274 1.64 -16.10 1.88
C ALA A 274 2.65 -15.09 1.30
N PRO A 275 3.75 -14.78 2.03
CA PRO A 275 4.92 -14.14 1.46
C PRO A 275 5.58 -15.02 0.39
N TYR A 276 6.22 -14.38 -0.60
CA TYR A 276 6.95 -15.05 -1.68
C TYR A 276 8.31 -14.41 -1.87
N THR A 277 9.30 -15.24 -2.19
CA THR A 277 10.66 -14.81 -2.58
C THR A 277 11.07 -15.59 -3.82
N ALA A 278 11.44 -14.90 -4.90
CA ALA A 278 11.91 -15.52 -6.15
C ALA A 278 10.95 -16.61 -6.72
N GLY A 279 9.65 -16.32 -6.73
CA GLY A 279 8.63 -17.21 -7.29
C GLY A 279 8.15 -18.31 -6.37
N VAL A 280 8.72 -18.47 -5.17
CA VAL A 280 8.35 -19.53 -4.22
C VAL A 280 7.77 -18.97 -2.92
N PRO A 281 6.76 -19.63 -2.31
CA PRO A 281 6.30 -19.30 -0.97
C PRO A 281 7.46 -19.30 0.03
N ASP A 282 7.58 -18.25 0.84
CA ASP A 282 8.71 -18.06 1.75
C ASP A 282 8.27 -18.10 3.23
N PRO A 283 8.34 -19.26 3.91
CA PRO A 283 8.05 -19.36 5.33
C PRO A 283 9.10 -18.69 6.23
N GLY A 284 10.28 -18.36 5.69
CA GLY A 284 11.35 -17.71 6.42
C GLY A 284 11.24 -16.18 6.44
N ARG A 285 10.40 -15.58 5.58
CA ARG A 285 10.28 -14.12 5.47
C ARG A 285 9.75 -13.46 6.75
N TYR A 286 8.77 -14.10 7.38
CA TYR A 286 8.13 -13.67 8.63
C TYR A 286 7.81 -14.91 9.48
N ALA A 287 8.13 -14.86 10.78
CA ALA A 287 7.70 -15.90 11.71
C ALA A 287 6.18 -15.79 12.01
N ASP A 288 5.56 -16.87 12.46
CA ASP A 288 4.15 -16.81 12.91
C ASP A 288 3.98 -15.77 14.03
N GLY A 289 2.92 -14.98 13.93
CA GLY A 289 2.66 -13.85 14.81
C GLY A 289 3.53 -12.61 14.58
N GLN A 290 4.49 -12.64 13.64
CA GLN A 290 5.27 -11.45 13.28
C GLN A 290 4.42 -10.53 12.39
N TYR A 291 4.22 -9.29 12.81
CA TYR A 291 3.48 -8.23 12.08
C TYR A 291 4.33 -6.96 11.94
N TRP A 292 5.65 -7.14 11.92
CA TRP A 292 6.64 -6.08 11.75
C TRP A 292 7.80 -6.58 10.90
N ASP A 293 8.57 -5.67 10.37
CA ASP A 293 9.84 -5.94 9.70
C ASP A 293 10.93 -5.05 10.28
N THR A 294 12.18 -5.52 10.28
CA THR A 294 13.33 -4.73 10.73
C THR A 294 14.43 -4.74 9.69
N THR A 295 14.74 -3.56 9.17
CA THR A 295 15.83 -3.35 8.22
C THR A 295 17.04 -2.78 8.95
N VAL A 296 18.22 -3.30 8.66
CA VAL A 296 19.49 -2.84 9.24
C VAL A 296 20.30 -2.09 8.20
N TYR A 297 20.62 -0.84 8.50
CA TYR A 297 21.46 0.01 7.65
C TYR A 297 22.86 0.16 8.23
N ASN A 298 23.87 -0.14 7.42
CA ASN A 298 25.27 0.10 7.73
C ASN A 298 25.63 1.54 7.35
N LEU A 299 25.54 2.45 8.31
CA LEU A 299 25.86 3.86 8.06
C LEU A 299 27.38 4.05 7.95
N PRO A 300 27.86 4.89 7.01
CA PRO A 300 29.29 5.15 6.89
C PRO A 300 29.83 5.90 8.11
N PRO A 301 31.13 5.74 8.46
CA PRO A 301 31.76 6.53 9.50
C PRO A 301 31.58 8.03 9.27
N GLY A 302 31.27 8.76 10.34
CA GLY A 302 31.07 10.22 10.28
C GLY A 302 29.61 10.66 10.18
N VAL A 303 28.65 9.74 10.03
CA VAL A 303 27.23 10.08 10.24
C VAL A 303 27.02 10.40 11.71
N ALA A 304 26.60 11.63 11.99
CA ALA A 304 26.34 12.15 13.33
C ALA A 304 24.85 12.06 13.68
N TYR A 305 23.98 12.38 12.73
CA TYR A 305 22.53 12.32 12.87
C TYR A 305 21.88 12.03 11.52
N GLY A 306 20.59 11.72 11.52
CA GLY A 306 19.89 11.43 10.28
C GLY A 306 18.39 11.31 10.43
N ARG A 307 17.75 11.11 9.29
CA ARG A 307 16.30 10.98 9.16
C ARG A 307 15.97 9.68 8.46
N VAL A 308 14.92 9.02 8.93
CA VAL A 308 14.27 7.89 8.27
C VAL A 308 12.82 8.25 8.02
N ARG A 309 12.33 8.00 6.80
CA ARG A 309 10.93 8.16 6.43
C ARG A 309 10.39 6.85 5.86
N LEU A 310 9.22 6.43 6.33
CA LEU A 310 8.40 5.43 5.67
C LEU A 310 7.51 6.15 4.65
N LEU A 311 7.67 5.83 3.38
CA LEU A 311 6.97 6.47 2.26
C LEU A 311 6.04 5.49 1.58
N PHE A 312 4.87 5.95 1.13
CA PHE A 312 3.96 5.19 0.29
C PHE A 312 3.71 5.91 -1.04
N GLN A 313 3.77 5.19 -2.14
CA GLN A 313 3.45 5.68 -3.48
C GLN A 313 2.31 4.87 -4.10
N THR A 314 1.31 5.60 -4.64
CA THR A 314 0.15 5.00 -5.30
C THR A 314 0.49 4.40 -6.66
N ALA A 315 1.30 5.10 -7.46
CA ALA A 315 1.70 4.64 -8.79
C ALA A 315 3.16 5.02 -9.08
N SER A 316 3.98 4.02 -9.37
CA SER A 316 5.37 4.19 -9.76
C SER A 316 5.49 4.68 -11.21
N LEU A 317 6.66 5.25 -11.56
CA LEU A 317 6.97 5.64 -12.93
C LEU A 317 6.86 4.43 -13.88
N GLU A 318 7.43 3.30 -13.50
CA GLU A 318 7.49 2.09 -14.32
C GLU A 318 6.09 1.60 -14.70
N TYR A 319 5.14 1.66 -13.76
CA TYR A 319 3.74 1.29 -14.02
C TYR A 319 3.04 2.31 -14.92
N ILE A 320 3.26 3.60 -14.69
CA ILE A 320 2.66 4.68 -15.50
C ILE A 320 3.16 4.63 -16.96
N GLU A 321 4.45 4.39 -17.17
CA GLU A 321 5.02 4.22 -18.51
C GLU A 321 4.54 2.92 -19.17
N PHE A 322 4.46 1.82 -18.41
CA PHE A 322 3.89 0.59 -18.93
C PHE A 322 2.45 0.79 -19.43
N LEU A 323 1.59 1.47 -18.65
CA LEU A 323 0.23 1.76 -19.06
C LEU A 323 0.18 2.68 -20.28
N ARG A 324 1.05 3.68 -20.38
CA ARG A 324 1.18 4.55 -21.56
C ARG A 324 1.51 3.73 -22.81
N ASP A 325 2.53 2.89 -22.72
CA ASP A 325 3.15 2.21 -23.85
C ASP A 325 2.35 0.97 -24.31
N ASN A 326 1.60 0.33 -23.41
CA ASN A 326 0.80 -0.87 -23.69
C ASN A 326 -0.70 -0.57 -23.88
N ASN A 327 -1.10 0.70 -23.96
CA ASN A 327 -2.49 1.04 -24.22
C ASN A 327 -2.88 0.83 -25.70
N PRO A 328 -4.18 0.63 -26.02
CA PRO A 328 -4.65 0.58 -27.39
C PRO A 328 -4.42 1.90 -28.14
N ASN A 329 -3.69 1.85 -29.26
CA ASN A 329 -3.26 3.02 -30.06
C ASN A 329 -2.15 3.86 -29.39
N PRO A 330 -0.97 3.27 -29.11
CA PRO A 330 0.14 4.01 -28.51
C PRO A 330 0.53 5.22 -29.38
N GLY A 331 0.80 6.36 -28.72
CA GLY A 331 1.15 7.62 -29.38
C GLY A 331 -0.01 8.56 -29.75
N ASP A 332 -1.28 8.13 -29.62
CA ASP A 332 -2.43 9.05 -29.70
C ASP A 332 -2.51 9.89 -28.40
N PRO A 333 -2.41 11.22 -28.44
CA PRO A 333 -2.49 12.06 -27.25
C PRO A 333 -3.86 12.01 -26.54
N ASN A 334 -4.88 11.46 -27.18
CA ASN A 334 -6.23 11.32 -26.61
C ASN A 334 -6.49 9.92 -26.05
N ASN A 335 -5.53 9.00 -26.13
CA ASN A 335 -5.71 7.68 -25.51
C ASN A 335 -5.54 7.76 -23.99
N ASN A 336 -6.14 6.81 -23.27
CA ASN A 336 -6.17 6.84 -21.81
C ASN A 336 -4.78 6.71 -21.17
N GLY A 337 -3.83 6.00 -21.82
CA GLY A 337 -2.48 5.83 -21.32
C GLY A 337 -1.67 7.13 -21.35
N GLN A 338 -1.76 7.89 -22.46
CA GLN A 338 -1.11 9.18 -22.61
C GLN A 338 -1.77 10.24 -21.72
N ILE A 339 -3.11 10.26 -21.65
CA ILE A 339 -3.85 11.13 -20.71
C ILE A 339 -3.39 10.88 -19.27
N LEU A 340 -3.29 9.62 -18.84
CA LEU A 340 -2.82 9.26 -17.51
C LEU A 340 -1.37 9.72 -17.27
N TYR A 341 -0.47 9.50 -18.23
CA TYR A 341 0.92 9.94 -18.14
C TYR A 341 1.03 11.47 -18.00
N ASP A 342 0.27 12.23 -18.79
CA ASP A 342 0.29 13.69 -18.74
C ASP A 342 -0.31 14.23 -17.43
N LEU A 343 -1.38 13.61 -16.92
CA LEU A 343 -1.95 13.94 -15.62
C LEU A 343 -0.97 13.62 -14.49
N TRP A 344 -0.29 12.48 -14.56
CA TRP A 344 0.76 12.09 -13.62
C TRP A 344 1.88 13.13 -13.58
N GLN A 345 2.36 13.60 -14.73
CA GLN A 345 3.36 14.68 -14.77
C GLN A 345 2.84 15.99 -14.16
N GLN A 346 1.60 16.37 -14.44
CA GLN A 346 0.98 17.62 -13.96
C GLN A 346 0.66 17.59 -12.46
N THR A 347 0.46 16.41 -11.88
CA THR A 347 0.05 16.22 -10.47
C THR A 347 1.17 15.67 -9.61
N GLY A 348 2.42 16.09 -9.90
CA GLY A 348 3.57 15.77 -9.06
C GLY A 348 3.97 14.31 -9.07
N ARG A 349 3.68 13.57 -10.16
CA ARG A 349 4.23 12.23 -10.41
C ARG A 349 3.89 11.18 -9.36
N SER A 350 2.69 11.26 -8.79
CA SER A 350 2.30 10.47 -7.62
C SER A 350 3.35 10.61 -6.51
N THR A 351 3.64 11.86 -6.12
CA THR A 351 4.59 12.14 -5.03
C THR A 351 4.25 11.28 -3.81
N PRO A 352 5.23 10.60 -3.19
CA PRO A 352 4.97 9.67 -2.10
C PRO A 352 4.50 10.41 -0.85
N GLU A 353 3.56 9.81 -0.14
CA GLU A 353 3.11 10.31 1.16
C GLU A 353 4.02 9.79 2.27
N VAL A 354 4.35 10.67 3.22
CA VAL A 354 5.07 10.30 4.43
C VAL A 354 4.10 9.66 5.41
N MET A 355 4.29 8.36 5.66
CA MET A 355 3.53 7.61 6.66
C MET A 355 4.07 7.85 8.06
N ALA A 356 5.40 7.78 8.21
CA ALA A 356 6.09 8.01 9.47
C ALA A 356 7.47 8.62 9.22
N GLU A 357 7.95 9.44 10.16
CA GLU A 357 9.29 10.00 10.14
C GLU A 357 9.94 9.82 11.51
N PHE A 358 11.22 9.48 11.52
CA PHE A 358 12.03 9.39 12.73
C PHE A 358 13.38 10.05 12.49
N VAL A 359 13.87 10.78 13.50
CA VAL A 359 15.20 11.39 13.49
C VAL A 359 16.07 10.71 14.53
N PHE A 360 17.27 10.27 14.13
CA PHE A 360 18.24 9.59 15.00
C PHE A 360 19.50 10.43 15.17
N GLY A 361 20.23 10.20 16.26
CA GLY A 361 21.51 10.87 16.53
C GLY A 361 21.40 12.34 16.95
N GLU A 362 20.20 12.92 16.96
CA GLU A 362 19.96 14.24 17.55
C GLU A 362 19.77 14.15 19.07
N THR A 363 20.38 15.07 19.80
CA THR A 363 20.01 15.32 21.20
C THR A 363 18.74 16.17 21.17
N ALA A 364 17.62 15.64 21.64
CA ALA A 364 16.38 16.40 21.72
C ALA A 364 16.55 17.59 22.67
N PHE A 365 16.69 18.80 22.12
CA PHE A 365 16.57 20.03 22.90
C PHE A 365 15.08 20.32 23.07
N LEU A 366 14.49 19.81 24.15
CA LEU A 366 13.15 20.25 24.54
C LEU A 366 13.24 21.74 24.91
N PRO A 367 12.42 22.63 24.32
CA PRO A 367 12.36 24.00 24.77
C PRO A 367 11.81 24.01 26.21
N ILE A 368 12.70 24.18 27.19
CA ILE A 368 12.30 24.46 28.56
C ILE A 368 11.96 25.95 28.61
N ILE A 369 10.67 26.26 28.71
CA ILE A 369 10.22 27.60 29.08
C ILE A 369 10.53 27.76 30.57
N ILE A 370 11.64 28.44 30.89
CA ILE A 370 11.93 28.86 32.26
C ILE A 370 11.13 30.12 32.52
N HIS A 371 10.06 30.02 33.29
CA HIS A 371 9.40 31.20 33.85
C HIS A 371 10.35 31.82 34.89
N PRO A 372 10.76 33.09 34.75
CA PRO A 372 11.49 33.76 35.81
C PRO A 372 10.58 33.86 37.04
N ASN A 373 11.07 33.38 38.19
CA ASN A 373 10.35 33.36 39.46
C ASN A 373 9.67 34.71 39.75
N GLU A 374 8.38 34.67 40.08
CA GLU A 374 7.65 35.75 40.76
C GLU A 374 8.09 35.90 42.22
#